data_AF-A0A7K4VMB2-F1
#
_entry.id   AF-A0A7K4VMB2-F1
#
_cell.length_a   1.000
_cell.length_b   1.000
_cell.length_c   1.000
_cell.angle_alpha   90.00
_cell.angle_beta   90.00
_cell.angle_gamma   90.00
#
_symmetry.space_group_name_H-M   'P 1'
#
loop_
_entity.id
_entity.type
_entity.pdbx_description
1 polymer ?
#
loop_
_entity_poly.entity_id
_entity_poly.type
_entity_poly.pdbx_seq_one_letter_code
_entity_poly.pdbx_strand_id
1 'polypeptide(L)'
;WLSPQAAARHRCSYLVGLHMREFLQVGGSPAWLQGLHCAPQKLWNLNEINKLLAHRPWLVTKEHIEALLRPGQDSWSLAELVQALVLLTHYHSLASFVFGCGIRPEGEQDMGSSCWAPSPHSNSSPASGDSVGGSGGTDAVQEVEVLMERMKLLQQNQLEEEGVTQEEMATRFELEKTESLLVPSSDILDPSLQSNIRCFLEDPEFGYKDFTRRGEQAPPTFRAQ
;
A
#
# COMPACT_ATOMS: atom_id res chain seq x y z
N TRP A 1 -4.03 -18.20 -4.11
CA TRP A 1 -5.37 -17.73 -3.70
C TRP A 1 -5.32 -16.52 -2.76
N LEU A 2 -4.56 -16.53 -1.67
CA LEU A 2 -4.46 -15.37 -0.76
C LEU A 2 -3.87 -14.11 -1.43
N SER A 3 -2.85 -14.28 -2.27
CA SER A 3 -2.18 -13.18 -2.97
C SER A 3 -3.12 -12.32 -3.84
N PRO A 4 -3.94 -12.88 -4.76
CA PRO A 4 -4.88 -12.07 -5.54
C PRO A 4 -5.95 -11.42 -4.66
N GLN A 5 -6.40 -12.07 -3.57
CA GLN A 5 -7.37 -11.48 -2.63
C GLN A 5 -6.79 -10.28 -1.85
N ALA A 6 -5.51 -10.36 -1.45
CA ALA A 6 -4.81 -9.25 -0.81
C ALA A 6 -4.61 -8.08 -1.78
N ALA A 7 -4.11 -8.35 -2.99
CA ALA A 7 -3.92 -7.35 -4.03
C ALA A 7 -5.23 -6.69 -4.48
N ALA A 8 -6.33 -7.44 -4.49
CA ALA A 8 -7.66 -6.94 -4.82
C ALA A 8 -8.11 -5.81 -3.86
N ARG A 9 -7.69 -5.82 -2.58
CA ARG A 9 -8.03 -4.76 -1.60
C ARG A 9 -7.59 -3.38 -2.07
N HIS A 10 -6.51 -3.30 -2.83
CA HIS A 10 -5.98 -2.06 -3.39
C HIS A 10 -6.32 -1.88 -4.88
N ARG A 11 -7.24 -2.70 -5.42
CA ARG A 11 -7.60 -2.69 -6.85
C ARG A 11 -6.39 -2.84 -7.78
N CYS A 12 -5.34 -3.54 -7.33
CA CYS A 12 -4.11 -3.73 -8.08
C CYS A 12 -4.27 -4.82 -9.15
N SER A 13 -4.76 -4.45 -10.34
CA SER A 13 -5.01 -5.37 -11.46
C SER A 13 -3.77 -6.15 -11.89
N TYR A 14 -2.59 -5.54 -11.83
CA TYR A 14 -1.31 -6.18 -12.13
C TYR A 14 -1.05 -7.40 -11.26
N LEU A 15 -1.05 -7.23 -9.93
CA LEU A 15 -0.79 -8.32 -8.98
C LEU A 15 -1.91 -9.35 -8.97
N VAL A 16 -3.17 -8.92 -9.09
CA VAL A 16 -4.32 -9.83 -9.22
C VAL A 16 -4.13 -10.73 -10.44
N GLY A 17 -3.86 -10.16 -11.62
CA GLY A 17 -3.63 -10.91 -12.85
C GLY A 17 -2.42 -11.83 -12.78
N LEU A 18 -1.30 -11.36 -12.21
CA LEU A 18 -0.08 -12.16 -12.01
C LEU A 18 -0.38 -13.41 -11.17
N HIS A 19 -0.96 -13.24 -9.98
CA HIS A 19 -1.18 -14.37 -9.09
C HIS A 19 -2.37 -15.25 -9.47
N MET A 20 -3.33 -14.75 -10.24
CA MET A 20 -4.34 -15.61 -10.86
C MET A 20 -3.69 -16.60 -11.85
N ARG A 21 -2.74 -16.14 -12.67
CA ARG A 21 -2.00 -17.01 -13.61
C ARG A 21 -1.16 -18.03 -12.86
N GLU A 22 -0.39 -17.60 -11.87
CA GLU A 22 0.44 -18.51 -11.04
C GLU A 22 -0.42 -19.56 -10.32
N PHE A 23 -1.56 -19.15 -9.77
CA PHE A 23 -2.49 -20.07 -9.10
C PHE A 23 -3.00 -21.18 -10.02
N LEU A 24 -3.33 -20.85 -11.28
CA LEU A 24 -3.73 -21.84 -12.27
C LEU A 24 -2.56 -22.74 -12.69
N GLN A 25 -1.35 -22.18 -12.84
CA GLN A 25 -0.15 -22.93 -13.21
C GLN A 25 0.22 -24.00 -12.18
N VAL A 26 0.02 -23.74 -10.88
CA VAL A 26 0.26 -24.72 -9.81
C VAL A 26 -0.91 -25.70 -9.61
N GLY A 27 -1.91 -25.71 -10.50
CA GLY A 27 -3.05 -26.63 -10.44
C GLY A 27 -4.20 -26.17 -9.53
N GLY A 28 -4.28 -24.88 -9.22
CA GLY A 28 -5.40 -24.30 -8.48
C GLY A 28 -6.73 -24.43 -9.23
N SER A 29 -7.82 -24.63 -8.48
CA SER A 29 -9.15 -24.79 -9.07
C SER A 29 -9.64 -23.49 -9.72
N PRO A 30 -9.96 -23.48 -11.03
CA PRO A 30 -10.48 -22.29 -11.71
C PRO A 30 -11.84 -21.85 -11.16
N ALA A 31 -12.59 -22.75 -10.51
CA ALA A 31 -13.85 -22.41 -9.86
C ALA A 31 -13.68 -21.33 -8.78
N TRP A 32 -12.54 -21.30 -8.08
CA TRP A 32 -12.30 -20.32 -7.03
C TRP A 32 -12.23 -18.91 -7.63
N LEU A 33 -11.69 -18.75 -8.85
CA LEU A 33 -11.57 -17.46 -9.51
C LEU A 33 -12.91 -16.80 -9.89
N GLN A 34 -14.04 -17.52 -9.75
CA GLN A 34 -15.37 -16.97 -10.02
C GLN A 34 -15.87 -16.06 -8.90
N GLY A 35 -15.26 -16.14 -7.71
CA GLY A 35 -15.52 -15.22 -6.62
C GLY A 35 -15.15 -15.79 -5.26
N LEU A 36 -15.14 -14.93 -4.25
CA LEU A 36 -14.75 -15.26 -2.88
C LEU A 36 -15.60 -16.39 -2.28
N HIS A 37 -16.89 -16.46 -2.65
CA HIS A 37 -17.84 -17.49 -2.21
C HIS A 37 -17.56 -18.88 -2.82
N CYS A 38 -16.72 -18.98 -3.85
CA CYS A 38 -16.34 -20.24 -4.47
C CYS A 38 -15.09 -20.88 -3.83
N ALA A 39 -14.42 -20.17 -2.93
CA ALA A 39 -13.26 -20.67 -2.20
C ALA A 39 -13.68 -21.44 -0.93
N PRO A 40 -12.82 -22.33 -0.39
CA PRO A 40 -13.10 -23.03 0.86
C PRO A 40 -13.39 -22.06 2.02
N GLN A 41 -14.29 -22.47 2.91
CA GLN A 41 -14.73 -21.67 4.06
C GLN A 41 -13.55 -21.21 4.93
N LYS A 42 -12.52 -22.06 5.12
CA LYS A 42 -11.27 -21.68 5.79
C LYS A 42 -10.64 -20.40 5.23
N LEU A 43 -10.60 -20.24 3.91
CA LEU A 43 -10.04 -19.05 3.25
C LEU A 43 -11.00 -17.86 3.32
N TRP A 44 -12.31 -18.11 3.23
CA TRP A 44 -13.33 -17.08 3.38
C TRP A 44 -13.28 -16.41 4.76
N ASN A 45 -13.09 -17.20 5.83
CA ASN A 45 -12.97 -16.70 7.20
C ASN A 45 -11.83 -15.67 7.39
N LEU A 46 -10.80 -15.72 6.54
CA LEU A 46 -9.66 -14.79 6.58
C LEU A 46 -9.99 -13.40 5.99
N ASN A 47 -11.15 -13.24 5.35
CA ASN A 47 -11.47 -12.02 4.62
C ASN A 47 -11.60 -10.80 5.55
N GLU A 48 -12.17 -10.96 6.74
CA GLU A 48 -12.33 -9.85 7.69
C GLU A 48 -10.97 -9.28 8.12
N ILE A 49 -10.03 -10.15 8.51
CA ILE A 49 -8.69 -9.70 8.90
C ILE A 49 -7.90 -9.13 7.70
N ASN A 50 -8.08 -9.68 6.49
CA ASN A 50 -7.48 -9.12 5.27
C ASN A 50 -7.95 -7.68 5.02
N LYS A 51 -9.26 -7.44 5.14
CA LYS A 51 -9.86 -6.10 5.01
C LYS A 51 -9.30 -5.13 6.05
N LEU A 52 -9.21 -5.54 7.31
CA LEU A 52 -8.67 -4.69 8.38
C LEU A 52 -7.19 -4.38 8.16
N LEU A 53 -6.36 -5.39 7.87
CA LEU A 53 -4.92 -5.20 7.62
C LEU A 53 -4.64 -4.24 6.46
N ALA A 54 -5.41 -4.33 5.39
CA ALA A 54 -5.19 -3.50 4.19
C ALA A 54 -5.47 -2.01 4.39
N HIS A 55 -6.36 -1.66 5.34
CA HIS A 55 -6.90 -0.29 5.40
C HIS A 55 -6.94 0.32 6.79
N ARG A 56 -7.16 -0.47 7.84
CA ARG A 56 -7.31 -0.01 9.24
C ARG A 56 -6.76 -1.04 10.22
N PRO A 57 -5.44 -1.32 10.18
CA PRO A 57 -4.84 -2.39 10.98
C PRO A 57 -5.01 -2.21 12.50
N TRP A 58 -5.19 -0.97 12.97
CA TRP A 58 -5.46 -0.67 14.38
C TRP A 58 -6.83 -1.13 14.89
N LEU A 59 -7.75 -1.56 14.01
CA LEU A 59 -9.03 -2.15 14.40
C LEU A 59 -8.93 -3.67 14.64
N VAL A 60 -7.78 -4.28 14.39
CA VAL A 60 -7.58 -5.71 14.66
C VAL A 60 -7.59 -5.93 16.17
N THR A 61 -8.50 -6.77 16.62
CA THR A 61 -8.67 -7.17 18.03
C THR A 61 -8.40 -8.65 18.23
N LYS A 62 -8.25 -9.10 19.48
CA LYS A 62 -8.04 -10.52 19.82
C LYS A 62 -9.17 -11.42 19.32
N GLU A 63 -10.41 -10.91 19.27
CA GLU A 63 -11.59 -11.67 18.83
C GLU A 63 -11.47 -12.10 17.37
N HIS A 64 -10.83 -11.28 16.52
CA HIS A 64 -10.57 -11.63 15.12
C HIS A 64 -9.59 -12.82 15.02
N ILE A 65 -8.59 -12.87 15.90
CA ILE A 65 -7.61 -13.96 15.96
C ILE A 65 -8.25 -15.23 16.55
N GLU A 66 -8.98 -15.09 17.65
CA GLU A 66 -9.70 -16.19 18.31
C GLU A 66 -10.74 -16.83 17.39
N ALA A 67 -11.40 -16.06 16.54
CA ALA A 67 -12.35 -16.58 15.55
C ALA A 67 -11.67 -17.51 14.53
N LEU A 68 -10.44 -17.19 14.11
CA LEU A 68 -9.67 -17.99 13.14
C LEU A 68 -9.05 -19.24 13.78
N LEU A 69 -8.66 -19.15 15.04
CA LEU A 69 -8.04 -20.25 15.80
C LEU A 69 -9.08 -21.17 16.49
N ARG A 70 -10.38 -20.83 16.43
CA ARG A 70 -11.44 -21.61 17.07
C ARG A 70 -11.46 -23.04 16.50
N PRO A 71 -11.39 -24.09 17.35
CA PRO A 71 -11.42 -25.47 16.88
C PRO A 71 -12.68 -25.77 16.05
N GLY A 72 -12.50 -26.35 14.87
CA GLY A 72 -13.58 -26.66 13.94
C GLY A 72 -13.04 -27.25 12.63
N GLN A 73 -13.95 -27.55 11.70
CA GLN A 73 -13.58 -28.16 10.40
C GLN A 73 -12.70 -27.23 9.54
N ASP A 74 -12.88 -25.91 9.68
CA ASP A 74 -12.19 -24.87 8.92
C ASP A 74 -11.25 -24.00 9.78
N SER A 75 -10.73 -24.57 10.87
CA SER A 75 -9.84 -23.84 11.79
C SER A 75 -8.45 -23.61 11.22
N TRP A 76 -7.83 -22.49 11.57
CA TRP A 76 -6.43 -22.20 11.31
C TRP A 76 -5.56 -22.63 12.48
N SER A 77 -4.42 -23.25 12.20
CA SER A 77 -3.34 -23.32 13.18
C SER A 77 -2.62 -21.97 13.29
N LEU A 78 -1.92 -21.76 14.40
CA LEU A 78 -1.13 -20.53 14.60
C LEU A 78 -0.07 -20.36 13.50
N ALA A 79 0.60 -21.44 13.09
CA ALA A 79 1.62 -21.40 12.06
C ALA A 79 1.05 -20.99 10.69
N GLU A 80 -0.07 -21.61 10.29
CA GLU A 80 -0.76 -21.25 9.04
C GLU A 80 -1.25 -19.80 9.08
N LEU A 81 -1.81 -19.36 10.22
CA LEU A 81 -2.32 -18.00 10.37
C LEU A 81 -1.19 -16.98 10.23
N VAL A 82 -0.06 -17.17 10.93
CA VAL A 82 1.10 -16.27 10.82
C VAL A 82 1.59 -16.20 9.37
N GLN A 83 1.71 -17.34 8.68
CA GLN A 83 2.10 -17.35 7.27
C GLN A 83 1.10 -16.60 6.39
N ALA A 84 -0.20 -16.78 6.63
CA ALA A 84 -1.25 -16.07 5.90
C ALA A 84 -1.17 -14.55 6.13
N LEU A 85 -0.98 -14.09 7.37
CA LEU A 85 -0.85 -12.66 7.68
C LEU A 85 0.38 -12.04 7.01
N VAL A 86 1.50 -12.76 6.97
CA VAL A 86 2.71 -12.33 6.23
C VAL A 86 2.41 -12.19 4.75
N LEU A 87 1.73 -13.17 4.14
CA LEU A 87 1.35 -13.09 2.72
C LEU A 87 0.42 -11.89 2.45
N LEU A 88 -0.60 -11.68 3.28
CA LEU A 88 -1.55 -10.57 3.12
C LEU A 88 -0.82 -9.23 3.15
N THR A 89 -0.07 -8.97 4.22
CA THR A 89 0.67 -7.71 4.40
C THR A 89 1.76 -7.50 3.35
N HIS A 90 2.43 -8.58 2.92
CA HIS A 90 3.38 -8.53 1.81
C HIS A 90 2.71 -8.03 0.52
N TYR A 91 1.55 -8.56 0.14
CA TYR A 91 0.88 -8.11 -1.08
C TYR A 91 0.18 -6.76 -0.96
N HIS A 92 -0.20 -6.33 0.24
CA HIS A 92 -0.65 -4.94 0.48
C HIS A 92 0.48 -3.94 0.23
N SER A 93 1.66 -4.20 0.79
CA SER A 93 2.85 -3.35 0.57
C SER A 93 3.34 -3.41 -0.88
N LEU A 94 3.32 -4.60 -1.51
CA LEU A 94 3.70 -4.74 -2.92
C LEU A 94 2.72 -4.01 -3.85
N ALA A 95 1.42 -3.97 -3.54
CA ALA A 95 0.46 -3.17 -4.30
C ALA A 95 0.81 -1.68 -4.24
N SER A 96 1.19 -1.18 -3.06
CA SER A 96 1.65 0.20 -2.88
C SER A 96 2.92 0.48 -3.69
N PHE A 97 3.85 -0.48 -3.73
CA PHE A 97 5.06 -0.40 -4.56
C PHE A 97 4.74 -0.35 -6.06
N VAL A 98 3.83 -1.21 -6.54
CA VAL A 98 3.40 -1.24 -7.95
C VAL A 98 2.83 0.12 -8.38
N PHE A 99 1.95 0.72 -7.56
CA PHE A 99 1.41 2.04 -7.85
C PHE A 99 2.46 3.15 -7.71
N GLY A 100 3.27 3.13 -6.65
CA GLY A 100 4.29 4.14 -6.39
C GLY A 100 5.41 4.18 -7.43
N CYS A 101 5.75 3.02 -8.02
CA CYS A 101 6.74 2.92 -9.09
C CYS A 101 6.15 2.95 -10.50
N GLY A 102 4.81 3.01 -10.64
CA GLY A 102 4.15 3.03 -11.95
C GLY A 102 4.35 1.76 -12.78
N ILE A 103 4.45 0.58 -12.14
CA ILE A 103 4.67 -0.70 -12.83
C ILE A 103 3.45 -1.03 -13.70
N ARG A 104 3.68 -1.20 -15.00
CA ARG A 104 2.63 -1.51 -15.99
C ARG A 104 2.57 -3.02 -16.31
N PRO A 105 1.37 -3.55 -16.63
CA PRO A 105 1.23 -4.92 -17.14
C PRO A 105 1.99 -5.09 -18.45
N GLU A 106 2.63 -6.25 -18.62
CA GLU A 106 3.45 -6.58 -19.80
C GLU A 106 2.68 -6.61 -21.14
N GLY A 107 1.35 -6.49 -21.12
CA GLY A 107 0.47 -6.49 -22.31
C GLY A 107 0.17 -5.12 -22.92
N GLU A 108 0.55 -4.01 -22.27
CA GLU A 108 0.32 -2.63 -22.73
C GLU A 108 1.62 -1.93 -23.17
N GLN A 109 2.58 -2.69 -23.71
CA GLN A 109 3.73 -2.10 -24.40
C GLN A 109 3.30 -1.65 -25.80
N ASP A 110 2.52 -0.57 -25.87
CA ASP A 110 2.47 0.23 -27.08
C ASP A 110 3.80 0.97 -27.20
N MET A 111 4.39 0.89 -28.38
CA MET A 111 5.77 1.28 -28.66
C MET A 111 5.96 2.80 -28.48
N GLY A 112 6.47 3.22 -27.31
CA GLY A 112 7.05 4.56 -27.13
C GLY A 112 6.55 5.33 -25.90
N SER A 113 7.04 4.99 -24.72
CA SER A 113 7.49 5.95 -23.70
C SER A 113 7.83 5.18 -22.43
N SER A 114 9.10 4.83 -22.32
CA SER A 114 9.71 4.27 -21.12
C SER A 114 9.82 5.36 -20.05
N CYS A 115 8.72 5.68 -19.34
CA CYS A 115 8.81 6.37 -18.05
C CYS A 115 9.26 5.36 -16.99
N TRP A 116 10.51 4.91 -17.11
CA TRP A 116 11.18 4.18 -16.04
C TRP A 116 11.73 5.22 -15.07
N ALA A 117 11.61 4.94 -13.77
CA ALA A 117 12.51 5.55 -12.80
C ALA A 117 13.95 5.29 -13.28
N PRO A 118 14.78 6.31 -13.49
CA PRO A 118 16.13 6.10 -14.00
C PRO A 118 16.92 5.31 -12.96
N SER A 119 17.31 4.08 -13.30
CA SER A 119 18.30 3.33 -12.54
C SER A 119 19.59 4.17 -12.42
N PRO A 120 20.24 4.23 -11.24
CA PRO A 120 21.48 4.98 -11.08
C PRO A 120 22.64 4.18 -11.66
N HIS A 121 22.70 4.11 -12.99
CA HIS A 121 23.86 3.60 -13.70
C HIS A 121 24.48 4.73 -14.51
N SER A 122 25.65 5.15 -14.03
CA SER A 122 26.58 6.11 -14.60
C SER A 122 26.74 5.96 -16.12
N ASN A 123 26.40 7.03 -16.85
CA ASN A 123 27.18 7.56 -17.97
C ASN A 123 26.43 8.77 -18.58
N SER A 124 26.59 9.94 -17.95
CA SER A 124 26.23 11.21 -18.56
C SER A 124 27.32 11.64 -19.53
N SER A 125 27.10 11.44 -20.83
CA SER A 125 27.75 12.22 -21.89
C SER A 125 26.81 13.34 -22.33
N PRO A 126 27.31 14.57 -22.61
CA PRO A 126 26.46 15.71 -22.91
C PRO A 126 26.06 15.67 -24.38
N ALA A 127 24.75 15.56 -24.65
CA ALA A 127 24.20 15.89 -25.96
C ALA A 127 23.66 17.32 -25.90
N SER A 128 24.40 18.22 -26.53
CA SER A 128 24.04 19.62 -26.74
C SER A 128 22.77 19.72 -27.59
N GLY A 129 21.83 20.58 -27.17
CA GLY A 129 20.65 20.94 -27.94
C GLY A 129 19.77 21.93 -27.19
N ASP A 130 19.96 23.21 -27.47
CA ASP A 130 19.14 24.33 -26.99
C ASP A 130 17.65 24.14 -27.33
N SER A 131 16.76 24.39 -26.36
CA SER A 131 15.65 25.36 -26.48
C SER A 131 14.65 25.28 -25.32
N VAL A 132 14.59 26.40 -24.59
CA VAL A 132 13.40 27.05 -23.97
C VAL A 132 12.59 26.24 -22.94
N GLY A 133 12.76 26.62 -21.66
CA GLY A 133 11.81 26.30 -20.58
C GLY A 133 12.41 25.94 -19.22
N GLY A 134 13.67 26.27 -18.94
CA GLY A 134 14.38 25.83 -17.73
C GLY A 134 14.07 26.61 -16.44
N SER A 135 12.80 26.87 -16.11
CA SER A 135 12.45 27.47 -14.81
C SER A 135 12.26 26.43 -13.70
N GLY A 136 11.89 25.18 -14.03
CA GLY A 136 11.61 24.14 -13.04
C GLY A 136 12.85 23.42 -12.50
N GLY A 137 13.97 23.44 -13.24
CA GLY A 137 15.21 22.76 -12.82
C GLY A 137 15.95 23.48 -11.69
N THR A 138 16.01 24.82 -11.75
CA THR A 138 16.60 25.64 -10.69
C THR A 138 15.79 25.62 -9.40
N ASP A 139 14.46 25.56 -9.51
CA ASP A 139 13.54 25.50 -8.36
C ASP A 139 13.70 24.17 -7.60
N ALA A 140 13.74 23.04 -8.30
CA ALA A 140 13.97 21.73 -7.70
C ALA A 140 15.35 21.61 -7.04
N VAL A 141 16.40 22.20 -7.63
CA VAL A 141 17.73 22.24 -7.01
C VAL A 141 17.72 23.06 -5.72
N GLN A 142 17.02 24.20 -5.72
CA GLN A 142 16.88 25.06 -4.55
C GLN A 142 16.08 24.38 -3.42
N GLU A 143 15.01 23.65 -3.74
CA GLU A 143 14.25 22.86 -2.75
C GLU A 143 15.11 21.79 -2.07
N VAL A 144 15.96 21.10 -2.84
CA VAL A 144 16.90 20.09 -2.32
C VAL A 144 17.93 20.74 -1.40
N GLU A 145 18.47 21.91 -1.76
CA GLU A 145 19.40 22.65 -0.90
C GLU A 145 18.75 23.03 0.44
N VAL A 146 17.51 23.56 0.40
CA VAL A 146 16.74 23.90 1.62
C VAL A 146 16.51 22.65 2.49
N LEU A 147 16.21 21.50 1.88
CA LEU A 147 16.08 20.23 2.60
C LEU A 147 17.39 19.82 3.28
N MET A 148 18.52 19.92 2.58
CA MET A 148 19.84 19.58 3.13
C MET A 148 20.23 20.48 4.30
N GLU A 149 19.95 21.78 4.21
CA GLU A 149 20.17 22.71 5.32
C GLU A 149 19.33 22.36 6.55
N ARG A 150 18.05 22.02 6.36
CA ARG A 150 17.18 21.57 7.45
C ARG A 150 17.67 20.27 8.09
N MET A 151 18.08 19.29 7.28
CA MET A 151 18.63 18.02 7.79
C MET A 151 19.89 18.26 8.64
N LYS A 152 20.77 19.16 8.20
CA LYS A 152 21.98 19.53 8.94
C LYS A 152 21.64 20.21 10.27
N LEU A 153 20.66 21.12 10.28
CA LEU A 153 20.20 21.78 11.50
C LEU A 153 19.64 20.78 12.52
N LEU A 154 18.84 19.80 12.07
CA LEU A 154 18.30 18.75 12.95
C LEU A 154 19.41 17.88 13.57
N GLN A 155 20.43 17.52 12.79
CA GLN A 155 21.58 16.76 13.29
C GLN A 155 22.40 17.54 14.33
N GLN A 156 22.52 18.86 14.16
CA GLN A 156 23.25 19.71 15.10
C GLN A 156 22.47 19.94 16.41
N ASN A 157 21.16 20.17 16.33
CA ASN A 157 20.29 20.41 17.49
C ASN A 157 20.01 19.15 18.33
N GLN A 158 20.13 17.94 17.76
CA GLN A 158 20.06 16.68 18.52
C GLN A 158 21.14 16.57 19.60
N LEU A 159 22.26 17.29 19.45
CA LEU A 159 23.33 17.35 20.45
C LEU A 159 23.04 18.36 21.58
N GLU A 160 22.08 19.26 21.37
CA GLU A 160 21.69 20.35 22.28
C GLU A 160 20.28 20.12 22.85
N GLU A 161 19.85 18.86 23.05
CA GLU A 161 18.48 18.44 23.40
C GLU A 161 18.03 18.89 24.81
N GLU A 162 18.05 20.20 25.07
CA GLU A 162 17.46 20.90 26.20
C GLU A 162 16.28 21.73 25.68
N GLY A 163 15.06 21.19 25.65
CA GLY A 163 13.90 22.10 25.51
C GLY A 163 12.54 21.52 25.10
N VAL A 164 12.45 20.39 24.41
CA VAL A 164 11.14 19.89 23.99
C VAL A 164 10.53 19.03 25.09
N THR A 165 9.44 19.51 25.69
CA THR A 165 8.75 18.77 26.75
C THR A 165 8.02 17.55 26.19
N GLN A 166 7.80 16.52 27.02
CA GLN A 166 7.02 15.34 26.63
C GLN A 166 5.59 15.69 26.20
N GLU A 167 5.00 16.70 26.82
CA GLU A 167 3.66 17.21 26.49
C GLU A 167 3.63 17.88 25.11
N GLU A 168 4.67 18.64 24.78
CA GLU A 168 4.81 19.24 23.45
C GLU A 168 5.01 18.18 22.36
N MET A 169 5.82 17.14 22.61
CA MET A 169 5.99 16.02 21.68
C MET A 169 4.67 15.28 21.42
N ALA A 170 3.88 15.02 22.46
CA ALA A 170 2.56 14.39 22.32
C ALA A 170 1.60 15.26 21.52
N THR A 171 1.62 16.58 21.74
CA THR A 171 0.78 17.54 21.01
C THR A 171 1.14 17.58 19.53
N ARG A 172 2.43 17.60 19.19
CA ARG A 172 2.90 17.55 17.79
C ARG A 172 2.47 16.26 17.09
N PHE A 173 2.54 15.12 17.78
CA PHE A 173 2.06 13.84 17.23
C PHE A 173 0.56 13.86 16.92
N GLU A 174 -0.27 14.37 17.83
CA GLU A 174 -1.72 14.47 17.59
C GLU A 174 -2.06 15.43 16.45
N LEU A 175 -1.30 16.52 16.31
CA LEU A 175 -1.46 17.47 15.21
C LEU A 175 -1.16 16.79 13.86
N GLU A 176 0.01 16.16 13.72
CA GLU A 176 0.43 15.45 12.50
C GLU A 176 -0.55 14.33 12.14
N LYS A 177 -1.02 13.57 13.13
CA LYS A 177 -2.00 12.50 12.92
C LYS A 177 -3.31 13.00 12.29
N THR A 178 -3.69 14.23 12.59
CA THR A 178 -4.90 14.86 12.02
C THR A 178 -4.61 15.68 10.77
N GLU A 179 -3.36 15.84 10.38
CA GLU A 179 -2.96 16.55 9.18
C GLU A 179 -3.28 15.70 7.94
N SER A 180 -4.02 16.33 7.04
CA SER A 180 -4.63 15.70 5.88
C SER A 180 -3.75 15.89 4.66
N LEU A 181 -3.16 14.82 4.11
CA LEU A 181 -2.54 14.87 2.79
C LEU A 181 -3.61 14.80 1.69
N LEU A 182 -3.63 15.81 0.81
CA LEU A 182 -4.40 15.79 -0.43
C LEU A 182 -3.75 14.81 -1.41
N VAL A 183 -4.10 13.53 -1.32
CA VAL A 183 -3.71 12.53 -2.30
C VAL A 183 -4.82 12.44 -3.35
N PRO A 184 -4.57 12.72 -4.64
CA PRO A 184 -5.54 12.47 -5.69
C PRO A 184 -5.97 11.00 -5.65
N SER A 185 -7.27 10.73 -5.61
CA SER A 185 -7.76 9.37 -5.81
C SER A 185 -7.35 8.91 -7.20
N SER A 186 -6.45 7.93 -7.29
CA SER A 186 -6.08 7.27 -8.54
C SER A 186 -7.23 6.38 -9.04
N ASP A 187 -8.38 6.97 -9.35
CA ASP A 187 -9.51 6.30 -10.00
C ASP A 187 -9.33 6.30 -11.53
N ILE A 188 -8.15 5.87 -12.00
CA ILE A 188 -7.89 5.65 -13.43
C ILE A 188 -7.53 4.19 -13.62
N LEU A 189 -8.54 3.31 -13.57
CA LEU A 189 -8.41 1.92 -13.97
C LEU A 189 -9.61 1.53 -14.85
N ASP A 190 -9.34 0.74 -15.88
CA ASP A 190 -10.33 0.20 -16.82
C ASP A 190 -11.54 -0.42 -16.09
N PRO A 191 -12.77 0.06 -16.34
CA PRO A 191 -14.01 -0.47 -15.74
C PRO A 191 -14.18 -1.98 -15.86
N SER A 192 -13.64 -2.59 -16.92
CA SER A 192 -13.74 -4.04 -17.15
C SER A 192 -12.90 -4.82 -16.14
N LEU A 193 -11.67 -4.38 -15.85
CA LEU A 193 -10.78 -4.98 -14.86
C LEU A 193 -11.29 -4.77 -13.43
N GLN A 194 -11.94 -3.63 -13.17
CA GLN A 194 -12.58 -3.37 -11.88
C GLN A 194 -13.71 -4.36 -11.57
N SER A 195 -14.50 -4.77 -12.58
CA SER A 195 -15.56 -5.78 -12.38
C SER A 195 -14.99 -7.16 -12.02
N ASN A 196 -13.85 -7.55 -12.59
CA ASN A 196 -13.20 -8.84 -12.32
C ASN A 196 -12.50 -8.89 -10.96
N ILE A 197 -12.08 -7.74 -10.40
CA ILE A 197 -11.42 -7.69 -9.08
C ILE A 197 -12.46 -7.71 -7.95
N ARG A 198 -13.65 -7.13 -8.20
CA ARG A 198 -14.73 -7.03 -7.20
C ARG A 198 -15.23 -8.39 -6.71
N CYS A 199 -15.14 -9.45 -7.51
CA CYS A 199 -15.58 -10.79 -7.09
C CYS A 199 -14.72 -11.38 -5.95
N PHE A 200 -13.50 -10.86 -5.73
CA PHE A 200 -12.61 -11.26 -4.64
C PHE A 200 -12.80 -10.47 -3.34
N LEU A 201 -13.72 -9.50 -3.33
CA LEU A 201 -13.87 -8.54 -2.24
C LEU A 201 -15.22 -8.68 -1.53
N GLU A 202 -15.17 -8.67 -0.20
CA GLU A 202 -16.30 -8.24 0.63
C GLU A 202 -16.08 -6.79 1.04
N ASP A 203 -17.15 -6.00 1.07
CA ASP A 203 -17.08 -4.57 1.41
C ASP A 203 -16.01 -3.82 0.59
N PRO A 204 -16.22 -3.69 -0.74
CA PRO A 204 -15.23 -3.09 -1.66
C PRO A 204 -15.02 -1.58 -1.45
N GLU A 205 -15.91 -0.94 -0.69
CA GLU A 205 -15.83 0.48 -0.32
C GLU A 205 -15.13 0.69 1.03
N PHE A 206 -14.81 -0.40 1.76
CA PHE A 206 -13.98 -0.31 2.95
C PHE A 206 -12.55 0.08 2.57
N GLY A 207 -12.23 1.35 2.76
CA GLY A 207 -10.89 1.88 2.57
C GLY A 207 -10.39 2.63 3.80
N TYR A 208 -9.19 3.19 3.65
CA TYR A 208 -8.80 4.34 4.44
C TYR A 208 -9.83 5.44 4.15
N LYS A 209 -10.54 5.90 5.18
CA LYS A 209 -11.44 7.05 5.05
C LYS A 209 -10.60 8.31 5.13
N ASP A 210 -10.03 8.62 3.97
CA ASP A 210 -9.77 9.96 3.49
C ASP A 210 -9.09 10.92 4.48
N PHE A 211 -7.75 10.85 4.48
CA PHE A 211 -6.86 12.00 4.27
C PHE A 211 -7.60 13.34 4.21
N THR A 212 -8.30 13.59 3.10
CA THR A 212 -8.75 14.91 2.66
C THR A 212 -9.91 15.53 3.44
N ARG A 213 -10.56 14.78 4.34
CA ARG A 213 -11.64 15.28 5.19
C ARG A 213 -11.14 15.51 6.60
N ARG A 214 -10.87 16.79 6.92
CA ARG A 214 -10.48 17.25 8.25
C ARG A 214 -11.40 16.63 9.32
N GLY A 215 -10.86 15.69 10.11
CA GLY A 215 -11.49 15.15 11.33
C GLY A 215 -12.18 13.77 11.26
N GLU A 216 -12.20 13.04 10.13
CA GLU A 216 -12.96 11.76 10.07
C GLU A 216 -12.15 10.49 10.44
N GLN A 217 -10.82 10.49 10.34
CA GLN A 217 -10.01 9.31 10.67
C GLN A 217 -8.77 9.66 11.49
N ALA A 218 -8.93 9.77 12.80
CA ALA A 218 -7.82 9.80 13.75
C ALA A 218 -7.65 8.39 14.34
N PRO A 219 -6.67 7.57 13.90
CA PRO A 219 -6.41 6.29 14.54
C PRO A 219 -6.09 6.49 16.04
N PRO A 220 -6.42 5.50 16.90
CA PRO A 220 -6.03 5.56 18.30
C PRO A 220 -4.50 5.58 18.40
N THR A 221 -3.98 6.45 19.27
CA THR A 221 -2.54 6.61 19.47
C THR A 221 -1.98 5.37 20.18
N PHE A 222 -0.97 4.74 19.55
CA PHE A 222 -0.28 3.56 20.07
C PHE A 222 1.20 3.89 20.32
N ARG A 223 1.72 3.53 21.51
CA ARG A 223 3.09 3.81 21.93
C ARG A 223 4.03 2.68 21.50
N ALA A 224 5.06 3.02 20.72
CA ALA A 224 5.97 2.03 20.10
C ALA A 224 7.00 1.37 21.05
N GLN A 225 7.30 2.01 22.19
CA GLN A 225 8.34 1.66 23.19
C GLN A 225 9.78 1.95 22.75
#